data_AF-A0A5C6M8W5-F1
#
_entry.id   AF-A0A5C6M8W5-F1
#
_cell.length_a   1.000
_cell.length_b   1.000
_cell.length_c   1.000
_cell.angle_alpha   90.00
_cell.angle_beta   90.00
_cell.angle_gamma   90.00
#
_symmetry.space_group_name_H-M   'P 1'
#
loop_
_entity.id
_entity.type
_entity.pdbx_description
1 polymer ?
#
loop_
_entity_poly.entity_id
_entity_poly.type
_entity_poly.pdbx_seq_one_letter_code
_entity_poly.pdbx_strand_id
1 'polypeptide(L)'
;MEDKVAASTQNQAFNALLFLFREVLKRDLHFLDTERAKKPSRIPVVLTTSEVATIFRHLKGRDLLFARILYGGGLRHYEGLRF
;
A
#
# COMPACT_ATOMS: atom_id res chain seq x y z
N MET A 1 2.06 -8.56 28.53
CA MET A 1 2.52 -7.43 27.69
C MET A 1 1.68 -7.49 26.42
N GLU A 2 0.60 -6.72 26.34
CA GLU A 2 -0.15 -6.56 25.09
C GLU A 2 0.61 -5.58 24.21
N ASP A 3 1.37 -6.10 23.26
CA ASP A 3 1.99 -5.26 22.25
C ASP A 3 0.88 -4.61 21.42
N LYS A 4 0.74 -3.29 21.55
CA LYS A 4 -0.20 -2.46 20.77
C LYS A 4 0.26 -2.41 19.32
N VAL A 5 0.04 -3.48 18.57
CA VAL A 5 0.30 -3.53 17.13
C VAL A 5 -0.67 -2.61 16.39
N ALA A 6 -0.19 -1.99 15.30
CA ALA A 6 -1.05 -1.15 14.47
C ALA A 6 -2.23 -1.97 13.91
N ALA A 7 -3.40 -1.34 13.80
CA ALA A 7 -4.61 -1.92 13.21
C ALA A 7 -4.36 -2.56 11.82
N SER A 8 -3.48 -1.97 11.00
CA SER A 8 -3.09 -2.52 9.71
C SER A 8 -2.33 -3.85 9.83
N THR A 9 -1.48 -3.97 10.84
CA THR A 9 -0.68 -5.18 11.10
C THR A 9 -1.59 -6.32 11.55
N GLN A 10 -2.52 -6.05 12.47
CA GLN A 10 -3.53 -7.03 12.90
C GLN A 10 -4.39 -7.49 11.71
N ASN A 11 -4.90 -6.55 10.90
CA ASN A 11 -5.69 -6.88 9.72
C ASN A 11 -4.89 -7.72 8.70
N GLN A 12 -3.60 -7.45 8.51
CA GLN A 12 -2.77 -8.23 7.60
C GLN A 12 -2.59 -9.67 8.10
N ALA A 13 -2.30 -9.85 9.40
CA ALA A 13 -2.18 -11.17 10.02
C ALA A 13 -3.50 -11.95 9.96
N PHE A 14 -4.62 -11.30 10.27
CA PHE A 14 -5.95 -11.89 10.17
C PHE A 14 -6.24 -12.39 8.75
N ASN A 15 -6.00 -11.55 7.73
CA ASN A 15 -6.24 -11.95 6.33
C ASN A 15 -5.30 -13.10 5.88
N ALA A 16 -4.05 -13.14 6.37
CA ALA A 16 -3.13 -14.23 6.07
C ALA A 16 -3.62 -15.57 6.66
N LEU A 17 -4.11 -15.56 7.89
CA LEU A 17 -4.71 -16.74 8.53
C LEU A 17 -5.99 -17.16 7.81
N LEU A 18 -6.87 -16.21 7.47
CA LEU A 18 -8.08 -16.49 6.73
C LEU A 18 -7.79 -17.16 5.38
N PHE A 19 -6.79 -16.65 4.65
CA PHE A 19 -6.34 -17.23 3.39
C PHE A 19 -5.79 -18.65 3.58
N LEU A 20 -4.94 -18.87 4.60
CA LEU A 20 -4.39 -20.20 4.89
C LEU A 20 -5.50 -21.23 5.11
N PHE A 21 -6.49 -20.92 5.96
CA PHE A 21 -7.56 -21.87 6.26
C PHE A 21 -8.48 -22.12 5.07
N ARG A 22 -8.89 -21.07 4.35
CA ARG A 22 -9.81 -21.20 3.22
C ARG A 22 -9.15 -21.81 1.99
N GLU A 23 -8.00 -21.27 1.58
CA GLU A 23 -7.42 -21.60 0.27
C GLU A 23 -6.46 -22.78 0.33
N VAL A 24 -5.68 -22.90 1.39
CA VAL A 24 -4.68 -23.98 1.51
C VAL A 24 -5.29 -25.20 2.21
N LEU A 25 -5.92 -25.00 3.37
CA LEU A 25 -6.46 -26.10 4.17
C LEU A 25 -7.88 -26.52 3.78
N LYS A 26 -8.54 -25.78 2.88
CA LYS A 26 -9.92 -26.01 2.42
C LYS A 26 -10.92 -26.19 3.57
N ARG A 27 -10.79 -25.37 4.62
CA ARG A 27 -11.67 -25.34 5.79
C ARG A 27 -12.31 -23.97 5.92
N ASP A 28 -13.64 -23.95 5.97
CA ASP A 28 -14.37 -22.73 6.22
C ASP A 28 -14.44 -22.39 7.72
N LEU A 29 -14.07 -21.16 8.03
CA LEU A 29 -14.16 -20.58 9.37
C LEU A 29 -15.41 -19.68 9.41
N HIS A 30 -16.58 -20.29 9.61
CA HIS A 30 -17.87 -19.59 9.60
C HIS A 30 -18.09 -18.65 10.80
N PHE A 31 -17.28 -18.73 11.85
CA PHE A 31 -17.51 -18.05 13.13
C PHE A 31 -16.60 -16.82 13.39
N LEU A 32 -15.70 -16.48 12.45
CA LEU A 32 -14.77 -15.36 12.61
C LEU A 32 -15.38 -14.03 12.16
N ASP A 33 -16.45 -13.60 12.81
CA ASP A 33 -16.93 -12.22 12.78
C ASP A 33 -16.13 -11.41 13.81
N THR A 34 -14.83 -11.24 13.57
CA THR A 34 -13.99 -10.37 14.39
C THR A 34 -14.18 -8.92 13.96
N GLU A 35 -14.37 -8.00 14.92
CA GLU A 35 -14.42 -6.57 14.62
C GLU A 35 -13.18 -6.14 13.82
N ARG A 36 -13.40 -5.76 12.57
CA ARG A 36 -12.31 -5.27 11.71
C ARG A 36 -11.77 -3.98 12.29
N ALA A 37 -10.45 -3.91 12.47
CA ALA A 37 -9.83 -2.69 12.96
C ALA A 37 -10.08 -1.54 11.97
N LYS A 38 -10.72 -0.45 12.43
CA LYS A 38 -11.04 0.72 11.61
C LYS A 38 -9.76 1.28 10.98
N LYS A 39 -9.74 1.37 9.66
CA LYS A 39 -8.61 1.97 8.93
C LYS A 39 -8.63 3.48 9.19
N PRO A 40 -7.55 4.09 9.70
CA PRO A 40 -7.49 5.55 9.84
C PRO A 40 -7.55 6.19 8.45
N SER A 41 -8.36 7.24 8.32
CA SER A 41 -8.40 8.05 7.09
C SER A 41 -7.07 8.81 6.98
N ARG A 42 -6.28 8.51 5.94
CA ARG A 42 -5.06 9.27 5.64
C ARG A 42 -5.39 10.38 4.66
N ILE A 43 -5.20 11.62 5.10
CA ILE A 43 -5.25 12.77 4.21
C ILE A 43 -4.02 12.70 3.30
N PRO A 44 -4.19 12.71 1.96
CA PRO A 44 -3.05 12.68 1.06
C PRO A 44 -2.24 13.97 1.20
N VAL A 45 -0.93 13.82 1.45
CA VAL A 45 0.02 14.93 1.34
C VAL A 45 0.48 14.99 -0.10
N VAL A 46 0.23 16.11 -0.76
CA VAL A 46 0.58 16.33 -2.17
C VAL A 46 1.75 17.30 -2.28
N LEU A 47 2.65 17.03 -3.21
CA LEU A 47 3.76 17.93 -3.52
C LEU A 47 3.30 19.07 -4.43
N THR A 48 3.86 20.25 -4.20
CA THR A 48 3.74 21.40 -5.09
C THR A 48 4.55 21.18 -6.37
N THR A 49 4.22 21.93 -7.42
CA THR A 49 4.94 21.86 -8.70
C THR A 49 6.43 22.22 -8.57
N SER A 50 6.78 23.13 -7.65
CA SER A 50 8.17 23.53 -7.37
C SER A 50 8.96 22.44 -6.64
N GLU A 51 8.33 21.71 -5.71
CA GLU A 51 8.93 20.56 -5.04
C GLU A 51 9.19 19.43 -6.04
N VAL A 52 8.22 19.13 -6.92
CA VAL A 52 8.39 18.13 -7.98
C VAL A 52 9.50 18.51 -8.94
N ALA A 53 9.54 19.77 -9.38
CA ALA A 53 10.63 20.27 -10.24
C ALA A 53 11.99 20.13 -9.55
N THR A 54 12.05 20.34 -8.23
CA THR A 54 13.27 20.16 -7.44
C THR A 54 13.71 18.70 -7.39
N ILE A 55 12.78 17.77 -7.20
CA ILE A 55 13.08 16.32 -7.26
C ILE A 55 13.62 15.94 -8.64
N PHE A 56 12.97 16.38 -9.72
CA PHE A 56 13.40 16.05 -11.08
C PHE A 56 14.80 16.55 -11.43
N ARG A 57 15.28 17.65 -10.83
CA ARG A 57 16.66 18.12 -11.03
C ARG A 57 17.72 17.17 -10.47
N HIS A 58 17.37 16.34 -9.48
CA HIS A 58 18.29 15.40 -8.84
C HIS A 58 18.25 14.00 -9.47
N LEU A 59 17.27 13.73 -10.34
CA LEU A 59 17.13 12.46 -11.04
C LEU A 59 17.77 12.53 -12.43
N LYS A 60 18.29 11.40 -12.91
CA LYS A 60 18.91 11.28 -14.23
C LYS A 60 18.50 9.98 -14.90
N GLY A 61 18.63 9.93 -16.23
CA GLY A 61 18.43 8.71 -17.01
C GLY A 61 17.05 8.06 -16.79
N ARG A 62 17.06 6.76 -16.46
CA ARG A 62 15.86 5.93 -16.29
C ARG A 62 14.97 6.40 -15.14
N ASP A 63 15.55 6.81 -14.02
CA ASP A 63 14.80 7.23 -12.84
C ASP A 63 14.03 8.52 -13.09
N LEU A 64 14.63 9.45 -13.85
CA LEU A 64 13.96 10.68 -14.28
C LEU A 64 12.80 10.40 -15.24
N LEU A 65 13.00 9.50 -16.22
CA LEU A 65 11.95 9.10 -17.14
C LEU A 65 10.78 8.46 -16.39
N PHE A 66 11.08 7.52 -15.49
CA PHE A 66 10.10 6.83 -14.67
C PHE A 66 9.31 7.80 -13.78
N ALA A 67 10.01 8.70 -13.07
CA ALA A 67 9.38 9.69 -12.21
C ALA A 67 8.47 10.65 -12.99
N ARG A 68 8.84 11.04 -14.22
CA ARG A 68 8.00 11.87 -15.10
C ARG A 68 6.75 11.14 -15.56
N ILE A 69 6.85 9.86 -15.90
CA ILE A 69 5.69 9.04 -16.30
C ILE A 69 4.73 8.87 -15.13
N LEU A 70 5.23 8.56 -13.93
CA LEU A 70 4.40 8.48 -12.73
C LEU A 70 3.68 9.80 -12.44
N TYR A 71 4.41 10.92 -12.47
CA TYR A 71 3.86 12.24 -12.18
C TYR A 71 2.86 12.72 -13.23
N GLY A 72 3.19 12.58 -14.52
CA GLY A 72 2.34 13.06 -15.63
C GLY A 72 1.18 12.13 -15.95
N GLY A 73 1.34 10.82 -15.74
CA GLY A 73 0.32 9.81 -16.00
C GLY A 73 -0.56 9.46 -14.81
N GLY A 74 -0.26 9.99 -13.61
CA GLY A 74 -1.01 9.68 -12.39
C GLY A 74 -0.95 8.21 -11.99
N LEU A 75 0.07 7.47 -12.47
CA LEU A 75 0.19 6.04 -12.27
C LEU A 75 0.62 5.72 -10.84
N ARG A 76 0.18 4.57 -10.33
CA ARG A 76 0.75 3.97 -9.13
C ARG A 76 2.14 3.45 -9.47
N HIS A 77 3.06 3.52 -8.51
CA HIS A 77 4.44 3.03 -8.64
C HIS A 77 4.52 1.63 -9.30
N TYR A 78 3.70 0.68 -8.84
CA TYR A 78 3.68 -0.68 -9.39
C TYR A 78 3.09 -0.79 -10.81
N GLU A 79 2.20 0.12 -11.21
CA GLU A 79 1.69 0.16 -12.58
C GLU A 79 2.81 0.62 -13.52
N GLY A 80 3.54 1.67 -13.14
CA GLY A 80 4.70 2.15 -13.89
C GLY A 80 5.77 1.08 -14.09
N LEU A 81 6.06 0.26 -13.07
CA LEU A 81 7.09 -0.79 -13.15
C LEU A 81 6.71 -1.96 -14.07
N ARG A 82 5.43 -2.09 -14.42
CA ARG A 82 4.91 -3.21 -15.21
C ARG A 82 4.71 -2.86 -16.69
N PHE A 83 4.94 -1.59 -17.05
CA PHE A 83 5.11 -1.14 -18.44
C PHE A 83 6.50 -1.49 -18.96
#